data_AF-A0A954JH69-F1
#
_entry.id   AF-A0A954JH69-F1
#
_cell.length_a   1.000
_cell.length_b   1.000
_cell.length_c   1.000
_cell.angle_alpha   90.00
_cell.angle_beta   90.00
_cell.angle_gamma   90.00
#
_symmetry.space_group_name_H-M   'P 1'
#
loop_
_entity.id
_entity.type
_entity.pdbx_description
1 polymer ?
#
loop_
_entity_poly.entity_id
_entity_poly.type
_entity_poly.pdbx_seq_one_letter_code
_entity_poly.pdbx_strand_id
1 'polypeptide(L)'
;EIHLYKSPGGGHGGHRQDWVNCIKTREQPNCPIETGARTAAVCHLGNLAYRHGEELGGKSLKWDPQAWRFVDNDTANGWLEYTYGRREGYAFPSA
;
A
#
# COMPACT_ATOMS: atom_id res chain seq x y z
N GLU A 1 -0.15 -4.66 16.63
CA GLU A 1 1.22 -4.33 16.18
C GLU A 1 1.76 -5.52 15.40
N ILE A 2 2.38 -5.31 14.23
CA ILE A 2 2.93 -6.40 13.40
C ILE A 2 4.43 -6.45 13.64
N HIS A 3 4.93 -7.56 14.20
CA HIS A 3 6.36 -7.81 14.39
C HIS A 3 6.85 -8.76 13.30
N LEU A 4 7.69 -8.26 12.40
CA LEU A 4 8.29 -9.07 11.33
C LEU A 4 9.48 -9.85 11.90
N TYR A 5 9.58 -11.14 11.59
CA TYR A 5 10.72 -11.95 11.98
C TYR A 5 11.83 -11.90 10.91
N LYS A 6 13.06 -12.20 11.32
CA LYS A 6 14.22 -12.21 10.42
C LYS A 6 14.20 -13.45 9.53
N SER A 7 14.25 -13.27 8.21
CA SER A 7 14.35 -14.41 7.29
C SER A 7 15.64 -15.20 7.54
N PRO A 8 15.61 -16.55 7.41
CA PRO A 8 16.80 -17.39 7.55
C PRO A 8 17.91 -16.96 6.57
N GLY A 9 19.15 -16.81 7.04
CA GLY A 9 20.30 -16.45 6.18
C GLY A 9 20.44 -14.96 5.81
N GLY A 10 19.44 -14.13 6.07
CA GLY A 10 19.49 -12.68 5.81
C GLY A 10 19.57 -12.27 4.33
N GLY A 11 19.35 -10.99 4.06
CA GLY A 11 19.44 -10.40 2.71
C GLY A 11 18.47 -11.00 1.67
N HIS A 12 18.75 -10.76 0.39
CA HIS A 12 17.93 -11.22 -0.74
C HIS A 12 17.84 -12.75 -0.85
N GLY A 13 18.86 -13.48 -0.39
CA GLY A 13 18.85 -14.94 -0.34
C GLY A 13 17.83 -15.46 0.67
N GLY A 14 17.80 -14.87 1.87
CA GLY A 14 16.90 -15.29 2.93
C GLY A 14 15.43 -15.02 2.66
N HIS A 15 15.09 -13.88 2.04
CA HIS A 15 13.69 -13.54 1.73
C HIS A 15 13.05 -14.57 0.78
N ARG A 16 13.76 -15.03 -0.25
CA ARG A 16 13.23 -16.03 -1.19
C ARG A 16 13.03 -17.39 -0.53
N GLN A 17 13.96 -17.78 0.35
CA GLN A 17 13.85 -19.03 1.08
C GLN A 17 12.68 -19.00 2.06
N ASP A 18 12.47 -17.88 2.75
CA ASP A 18 11.31 -17.67 3.63
C ASP A 18 9.98 -17.89 2.91
N TRP A 19 9.83 -17.30 1.72
CA TRP A 19 8.64 -17.49 0.88
C TRP A 19 8.41 -18.96 0.49
N VAL A 20 9.47 -19.65 0.03
CA VAL A 20 9.40 -21.08 -0.32
C VAL A 20 9.03 -21.94 0.89
N ASN A 21 9.58 -21.63 2.07
CA ASN A 21 9.28 -22.34 3.31
C ASN A 21 7.81 -22.16 3.68
N CYS A 22 7.30 -20.93 3.65
CA CYS A 22 5.91 -20.61 3.97
C CYS A 22 4.92 -21.30 3.02
N ILE A 23 5.26 -21.48 1.74
CA ILE A 23 4.45 -22.28 0.81
C ILE A 23 4.36 -23.74 1.27
N LYS A 24 5.48 -24.33 1.71
CA LYS A 24 5.55 -25.73 2.16
C LYS A 24 4.84 -25.93 3.50
N THR A 25 5.05 -25.02 4.45
CA THR A 25 4.50 -25.12 5.81
C THR A 25 3.09 -24.55 5.92
N ARG A 26 2.63 -23.81 4.91
CA ARG A 26 1.38 -23.03 4.93
C ARG A 26 1.35 -21.93 5.98
N GLU A 27 2.52 -21.47 6.43
CA GLU A 27 2.66 -20.33 7.33
C GLU A 27 2.62 -19.01 6.56
N GLN A 28 2.49 -17.90 7.29
CA GLN A 28 2.60 -16.57 6.68
C GLN A 28 4.07 -16.17 6.51
N PRO A 29 4.43 -15.54 5.36
CA PRO A 29 5.76 -15.00 5.16
C PRO A 29 6.06 -13.90 6.17
N ASN A 30 7.35 -13.63 6.38
CA ASN A 30 7.79 -12.61 7.31
C ASN A 30 7.28 -11.20 6.97
N CYS A 31 6.90 -10.96 5.72
CA CYS A 31 6.20 -9.78 5.25
C CYS A 31 4.83 -10.19 4.66
N PRO A 32 3.77 -10.19 5.47
CA PRO A 32 2.41 -10.43 4.97
C PRO A 32 1.97 -9.36 3.97
N ILE A 33 0.98 -9.70 3.14
CA ILE A 33 0.51 -8.82 2.06
C ILE A 33 0.05 -7.45 2.56
N GLU A 34 -0.60 -7.38 3.72
CA GLU A 34 -1.08 -6.13 4.31
C GLU A 34 0.09 -5.19 4.68
N THR A 35 1.19 -5.74 5.18
CA THR A 35 2.42 -4.98 5.46
C THR A 35 3.01 -4.41 4.17
N GLY A 36 3.06 -5.21 3.11
CA GLY A 36 3.51 -4.76 1.79
C GLY A 36 2.62 -3.64 1.23
N ALA A 37 1.30 -3.81 1.29
CA ALA A 37 0.32 -2.83 0.83
C ALA A 37 0.45 -1.50 1.58
N ARG A 38 0.55 -1.54 2.92
CA ARG A 38 0.74 -0.34 3.76
C ARG A 38 2.07 0.37 3.48
N THR A 39 3.14 -0.37 3.21
CA THR A 39 4.43 0.21 2.84
C THR A 39 4.32 0.97 1.52
N ALA A 40 3.69 0.37 0.51
CA ALA A 40 3.45 1.04 -0.77
C ALA A 40 2.56 2.29 -0.60
N ALA A 41 1.51 2.20 0.22
CA ALA A 41 0.61 3.30 0.50
C ALA A 41 1.35 4.55 1.01
N VAL A 42 2.28 4.40 1.95
CA VAL A 42 3.06 5.54 2.47
C VAL A 42 3.82 6.27 1.37
N CYS A 43 4.45 5.54 0.44
CA CYS A 43 5.13 6.14 -0.72
C CYS A 43 4.16 6.94 -1.60
N HIS A 44 2.96 6.41 -1.84
CA HIS A 44 1.93 7.10 -2.61
C HIS A 44 1.39 8.33 -1.89
N LEU A 45 1.13 8.25 -0.59
CA LEU A 45 0.64 9.37 0.22
C LEU A 45 1.67 10.52 0.25
N GLY A 46 2.95 10.21 0.36
CA GLY A 46 4.02 11.21 0.27
C GLY A 46 4.05 11.91 -1.09
N ASN A 47 3.89 11.15 -2.18
CA ASN A 47 3.81 11.71 -3.53
C ASN A 47 2.58 12.59 -3.73
N LEU A 48 1.42 12.21 -3.18
CA LEU A 48 0.20 13.02 -3.24
C LEU A 48 0.36 14.33 -2.47
N ALA A 49 0.91 14.27 -1.25
CA ALA A 49 1.17 15.47 -0.46
C ALA A 49 2.14 16.44 -1.16
N TYR A 50 3.17 15.92 -1.84
CA TYR A 50 4.11 16.72 -2.61
C TYR A 50 3.45 17.38 -3.84
N ARG A 51 2.72 16.58 -4.65
CA ARG A 51 2.13 17.06 -5.91
C ARG A 51 1.01 18.08 -5.71
N HIS A 52 0.21 17.92 -4.65
CA HIS A 52 -0.95 18.76 -4.38
C HIS A 52 -0.70 19.78 -3.27
N GLY A 53 0.56 20.03 -2.89
CA GLY A 53 0.91 20.94 -1.80
C GLY A 53 0.37 22.37 -1.99
N GLU A 54 0.36 22.87 -3.22
CA GLU A 54 -0.22 24.17 -3.57
C GLU A 54 -1.75 24.17 -3.42
N GLU A 55 -2.44 23.16 -3.96
CA GLU A 55 -3.90 22.98 -3.84
C GLU A 55 -4.35 22.83 -2.38
N LEU A 56 -3.51 22.22 -1.54
CA LEU A 56 -3.74 22.05 -0.11
C LEU A 56 -3.47 23.33 0.69
N GLY A 57 -2.90 24.38 0.09
CA GLY A 57 -2.53 25.61 0.79
C GLY A 57 -1.57 25.36 1.96
N GLY A 58 -0.66 24.39 1.82
CA GLY A 58 0.27 23.99 2.87
C GLY A 58 -0.33 23.13 4.00
N LYS A 59 -1.60 22.69 3.89
CA LYS A 59 -2.22 21.80 4.88
C LYS A 59 -1.75 20.35 4.73
N SER A 60 -1.66 19.63 5.84
CA SER A 60 -1.36 18.20 5.84
C SER A 60 -2.60 17.36 5.50
N LEU A 61 -2.43 16.30 4.72
CA LEU A 61 -3.44 15.25 4.54
C LEU A 61 -3.56 14.39 5.79
N LYS A 62 -4.79 13.96 6.11
CA LYS A 62 -5.09 12.99 7.19
C LYS A 62 -5.56 11.69 6.56
N TRP A 63 -4.85 10.60 6.83
CA TRP A 63 -5.10 9.28 6.25
C TRP A 63 -5.69 8.33 7.29
N ASP A 64 -6.78 7.65 6.94
CA ASP A 64 -7.35 6.53 7.68
C ASP A 64 -6.87 5.20 7.07
N PRO A 65 -5.95 4.47 7.73
CA PRO A 65 -5.41 3.22 7.21
C PRO A 65 -6.37 2.02 7.36
N GLN A 66 -7.49 2.17 8.07
CA GLN A 66 -8.54 1.15 8.14
C GLN A 66 -9.52 1.31 6.99
N ALA A 67 -9.98 2.55 6.76
CA ALA A 67 -10.91 2.86 5.67
C ALA A 67 -10.24 3.12 4.31
N TRP A 68 -8.90 3.15 4.26
CA TRP A 68 -8.10 3.43 3.06
C TRP A 68 -8.53 4.71 2.32
N ARG A 69 -8.74 5.79 3.10
CA ARG A 69 -9.22 7.07 2.58
C ARG A 69 -8.64 8.25 3.36
N PHE A 70 -8.72 9.44 2.76
CA PHE A 70 -8.47 10.68 3.46
C PHE A 70 -9.67 11.07 4.33
N VAL A 71 -9.40 11.47 5.56
CA VAL A 71 -10.40 11.94 6.53
C VAL A 71 -10.89 13.33 6.10
N ASP A 72 -12.21 13.48 5.95
CA ASP A 72 -12.89 14.75 5.66
C ASP A 72 -12.31 15.54 4.46
N ASN A 73 -11.85 14.83 3.42
CA ASN A 73 -11.23 15.46 2.25
C ASN A 73 -11.60 14.75 0.94
N ASP A 74 -12.77 15.09 0.39
CA ASP A 74 -13.29 14.50 -0.84
C ASP A 74 -12.40 14.79 -2.06
N THR A 75 -11.82 15.99 -2.14
CA THR A 75 -10.87 16.34 -3.20
C THR A 75 -9.68 15.38 -3.20
N ALA A 76 -9.08 15.13 -2.04
CA ALA A 76 -7.96 14.22 -1.92
C ALA A 76 -8.35 12.75 -2.17
N ASN A 77 -9.55 12.35 -1.75
CA ASN A 77 -10.08 11.03 -2.08
C ASN A 77 -10.24 10.83 -3.59
N GLY A 78 -10.53 11.89 -4.34
CA GLY A 78 -10.54 11.88 -5.80
C GLY A 78 -9.17 11.58 -6.44
N TRP A 79 -8.06 11.89 -5.76
CA TRP A 79 -6.71 11.61 -6.28
C TRP A 79 -6.27 10.16 -6.16
N LEU A 80 -7.03 9.33 -5.42
CA LEU A 80 -6.76 7.90 -5.26
C LEU A 80 -7.11 7.10 -6.52
N GLU A 81 -7.93 7.67 -7.40
CA GLU A 81 -8.32 7.08 -8.67
C GLU A 81 -7.61 7.74 -9.85
N TYR A 82 -7.53 7.02 -10.96
CA TYR A 82 -7.05 7.59 -12.21
C TYR A 82 -8.14 8.52 -12.80
N THR A 83 -7.71 9.68 -13.30
CA THR A 83 -8.61 10.62 -14.00
C THR A 83 -9.12 10.08 -15.34
N TYR A 84 -8.43 9.09 -15.89
CA TYR A 84 -8.82 8.36 -17.09
C TYR A 84 -9.39 6.98 -16.72
N GLY A 85 -10.35 6.52 -17.52
CA GLY A 85 -10.93 5.20 -17.33
C GLY A 85 -9.90 4.08 -17.45
N ARG A 86 -10.13 2.98 -16.70
CA ARG A 86 -9.36 1.74 -16.87
C ARG A 86 -9.50 1.25 -18.32
N ARG A 87 -8.43 0.67 -18.85
CA ARG A 87 -8.41 0.11 -20.21
C ARG A 87 -9.53 -0.93 -20.38
N GLU A 88 -10.09 -1.01 -21.58
CA GLU A 88 -11.06 -2.04 -21.94
C GLU A 88 -10.51 -3.43 -21.60
N GLY A 89 -11.31 -4.27 -20.95
CA GLY A 89 -10.90 -5.59 -20.44
C GLY A 89 -10.14 -5.58 -19.11
N TYR A 90 -9.79 -4.41 -18.55
CA TYR A 90 -9.13 -4.25 -17.24
C TYR A 90 -10.00 -3.48 -16.23
N ALA A 91 -11.32 -3.45 -16.44
CA ALA A 91 -12.25 -2.93 -15.46
C ALA A 91 -12.25 -3.83 -14.20
N PHE A 92 -12.59 -3.25 -13.05
CA PHE A 92 -12.82 -4.07 -11.87
C PHE A 92 -14.02 -5.00 -12.09
N PRO A 93 -14.05 -6.18 -11.45
CA PRO A 93 -15.24 -7.00 -11.41
C PRO A 93 -16.43 -6.19 -10.89
N SER A 94 -17.61 -6.37 -11.48
CA SER A 94 -18.83 -5.90 -10.86
C SER A 94 -19.01 -6.61 -9.51
N ALA A 95 -19.35 -5.85 -8.48
CA ALA A 95 -19.69 -6.36 -7.16
C ALA A 95 -20.95 -7.24 -7.19
#